data_AF-A0A1M6VY44-F1
#
_entry.id   AF-A0A1M6VY44-F1
#
_cell.length_a   1.000
_cell.length_b   1.000
_cell.length_c   1.000
_cell.angle_alpha   90.00
_cell.angle_beta   90.00
_cell.angle_gamma   90.00
#
_symmetry.space_group_name_H-M   'P 1'
#
loop_
_entity.id
_entity.type
_entity.pdbx_description
1 polymer ?
#
loop_
_entity_poly.entity_id
_entity_poly.type
_entity_poly.pdbx_seq_one_letter_code
_entity_poly.pdbx_strand_id
1 'polypeptide(L)'
;MNKIKKSNLLIKNKMKMRKQLAIFMVLFFCITSLAPHYVLADTDSNNSVNLGDINHYNAVVFGDLVENHSEVEGAMAIKGDFKIEEEYTIGYSVGNYPNVVGESIIDLNKPLLLLGGNITSEKNPTLITTRDNKPVNVFSVVSNDFKEIGANGRRKLNPYDESNVLVKKVDKALINSKFDSMLSEVNQVSNKAKLFTSEKPIATTALGIGEDKVNKSVLVNTQGRDDINLTFNDNQGTRIPYVGDKEFLVIYSNAENVDFKSGLYYQTTKDGAYEQVKYSSYTDPQSKKFHELARKLLWVFPNAKTVNVAAEMGGSIFAPKANVVAKGGTINGQVFVNNITQYNGAEVHNFKLAWSEWEQLQPSKPTQSKGAIKLIKKADDNNTLLQNAVFQLKDSKGTVIKNTASVDGNYITDSKGEINVLDLPLGVYTFEEITPPNGYKKRANSVATFNLITDKQQVTEIVINDKITYASLGDKVWHDKNRNGIQDSGEEGISNVLVTLLKGDGT
;
A
#
# COMPACT_ATOMS: atom_id res chain seq x y z
N MET A 1 60.01 78.51 20.46
CA MET A 1 59.20 78.15 19.27
C MET A 1 59.32 76.69 18.79
N ASN A 2 60.47 76.02 18.86
CA ASN A 2 60.65 74.67 18.28
C ASN A 2 59.98 73.50 19.05
N LYS A 3 59.77 73.60 20.38
CA LYS A 3 59.05 72.57 21.16
C LYS A 3 57.54 72.52 20.84
N ILE A 4 56.90 73.67 20.63
CA ILE A 4 55.47 73.78 20.30
C ILE A 4 55.19 73.28 18.87
N LYS A 5 56.11 73.51 17.92
CA LYS A 5 56.00 72.96 16.57
C LYS A 5 56.11 71.42 16.55
N LYS A 6 57.00 70.83 17.37
CA LYS A 6 57.11 69.37 17.50
C LYS A 6 55.89 68.74 18.19
N SER A 7 55.32 69.35 19.23
CA SER A 7 54.10 68.81 19.87
C SER A 7 52.90 68.89 18.94
N ASN A 8 52.73 69.99 18.20
CA ASN A 8 51.65 70.14 17.22
C ASN A 8 51.81 69.17 16.03
N LEU A 9 53.04 68.85 15.63
CA LEU A 9 53.31 67.84 14.61
C LEU A 9 53.00 66.42 15.13
N LEU A 10 53.35 66.10 16.38
CA LEU A 10 53.03 64.82 17.01
C LEU A 10 51.51 64.63 17.19
N ILE A 11 50.79 65.68 17.58
CA ILE A 11 49.34 65.68 17.75
C ILE A 11 48.65 65.52 16.39
N LYS A 12 49.10 66.24 15.35
CA LYS A 12 48.61 66.06 13.98
C LYS A 12 48.86 64.65 13.46
N ASN A 13 50.02 64.07 13.71
CA ASN A 13 50.34 62.70 13.30
C ASN A 13 49.52 61.65 14.06
N LYS A 14 49.28 61.83 15.37
CA LYS A 14 48.38 60.96 16.15
C LYS A 14 46.92 61.06 15.69
N MET A 15 46.44 62.26 15.35
CA MET A 15 45.11 62.45 14.76
C MET A 15 45.00 61.82 13.36
N LYS A 16 46.05 61.93 12.54
CA LYS A 16 46.09 61.33 11.20
C LYS A 16 46.09 59.80 11.28
N MET A 17 46.87 59.21 12.20
CA MET A 17 46.83 57.76 12.45
C MET A 17 45.49 57.30 13.03
N ARG A 18 44.87 58.04 13.94
CA ARG A 18 43.52 57.70 14.46
C ARG A 18 42.45 57.77 13.37
N LYS A 19 42.52 58.75 12.46
CA LYS A 19 41.63 58.80 11.28
C LYS A 19 41.89 57.66 10.31
N GLN A 20 43.14 57.30 10.05
CA GLN A 20 43.48 56.14 9.22
C GLN A 20 43.05 54.82 9.85
N LEU A 21 43.20 54.65 11.16
CA LEU A 21 42.77 53.46 11.90
C LEU A 21 41.22 53.37 11.95
N ALA A 22 40.53 54.50 12.09
CA ALA A 22 39.06 54.55 12.02
C ALA A 22 38.56 54.25 10.60
N ILE A 23 39.22 54.75 9.55
CA ILE A 23 38.90 54.40 8.16
C ILE A 23 39.19 52.91 7.90
N PHE A 24 40.28 52.35 8.45
CA PHE A 24 40.57 50.91 8.34
C PHE A 24 39.55 50.07 9.10
N MET A 25 39.08 50.50 10.29
CA MET A 25 38.01 49.83 11.04
C MET A 25 36.66 49.91 10.33
N VAL A 26 36.33 51.05 9.69
CA VAL A 26 35.10 51.19 8.90
C VAL A 26 35.17 50.38 7.61
N LEU A 27 36.32 50.33 6.93
CA LEU A 27 36.54 49.42 5.80
C LEU A 27 36.52 47.96 6.25
N PHE A 28 37.06 47.61 7.41
CA PHE A 28 36.96 46.26 7.97
C PHE A 28 35.49 45.90 8.28
N PHE A 29 34.70 46.83 8.82
CA PHE A 29 33.26 46.65 9.03
C PHE A 29 32.45 46.59 7.72
N CYS A 30 32.85 47.35 6.68
CA CYS A 30 32.23 47.32 5.35
C CYS A 30 32.64 46.09 4.51
N ILE A 31 33.80 45.49 4.80
CA ILE A 31 34.24 44.23 4.16
C ILE A 31 33.69 43.02 4.91
N THR A 32 33.41 43.12 6.23
CA THR A 32 32.62 42.10 6.96
C THR A 32 31.11 42.19 6.71
N SER A 33 30.62 43.28 6.10
CA SER A 33 29.25 43.35 5.56
C SER A 33 29.15 42.94 4.09
N LEU A 34 30.27 42.53 3.49
CA LEU A 34 30.30 41.73 2.27
C LEU A 34 30.64 40.29 2.65
N ALA A 35 29.92 39.74 3.65
CA ALA A 35 29.55 38.35 3.52
C ALA A 35 28.89 38.25 2.13
N PRO A 36 29.23 37.26 1.29
CA PRO A 36 28.38 36.98 0.15
C PRO A 36 26.97 36.81 0.71
N HIS A 37 26.11 37.78 0.44
CA HIS A 37 24.67 37.63 0.53
C HIS A 37 24.34 36.58 -0.53
N TYR A 38 24.57 35.31 -0.18
CA TYR A 38 24.01 34.21 -0.90
C TYR A 38 22.52 34.31 -0.63
N VAL A 39 21.81 34.72 -1.68
CA VAL A 39 20.37 34.65 -1.81
C VAL A 39 19.95 33.30 -1.23
N LEU A 40 19.34 33.33 -0.04
CA LEU A 40 18.35 32.32 0.27
C LEU A 40 17.40 32.42 -0.90
N ALA A 41 17.39 31.41 -1.76
CA ALA A 41 16.27 31.21 -2.65
C ALA A 41 15.07 30.98 -1.72
N ASP A 42 14.48 32.09 -1.27
CA ASP A 42 13.06 32.19 -1.01
C ASP A 42 12.39 32.03 -2.38
N THR A 43 12.49 30.82 -2.93
CA THR A 43 11.75 30.46 -4.13
C THR A 43 10.37 30.07 -3.68
N ASP A 44 9.52 31.09 -3.66
CA ASP A 44 8.09 31.03 -3.90
C ASP A 44 7.32 30.03 -3.06
N SER A 45 6.52 30.56 -2.13
CA SER A 45 5.31 29.91 -1.61
C SER A 45 4.27 29.53 -2.70
N ASN A 46 4.61 29.65 -3.99
CA ASN A 46 3.79 29.41 -5.18
C ASN A 46 4.46 28.53 -6.25
N ASN A 47 5.63 27.91 -6.03
CA ASN A 47 6.18 26.91 -6.96
C ASN A 47 5.98 25.49 -6.41
N SER A 48 5.35 24.61 -7.20
CA SER A 48 5.20 23.19 -6.90
C SER A 48 6.57 22.51 -6.80
N VAL A 49 7.11 22.35 -5.59
CA VAL A 49 8.36 21.63 -5.37
C VAL A 49 8.16 20.16 -5.75
N ASN A 50 8.94 19.67 -6.73
CA ASN A 50 8.88 18.27 -7.14
C ASN A 50 9.61 17.39 -6.13
N LEU A 51 8.86 16.72 -5.26
CA LEU A 51 9.37 15.80 -4.24
C LEU A 51 9.67 14.40 -4.78
N GLY A 52 9.74 14.21 -6.10
CA GLY A 52 9.89 12.89 -6.71
C GLY A 52 8.68 11.98 -6.47
N ASP A 53 8.71 10.82 -7.10
CA ASP A 53 7.77 9.70 -7.02
C ASP A 53 8.45 8.47 -6.41
N ILE A 54 7.69 7.42 -6.09
CA ILE A 54 8.25 6.24 -5.39
C ILE A 54 9.40 5.59 -6.17
N ASN A 55 9.33 5.61 -7.50
CA ASN A 55 10.37 5.06 -8.38
C ASN A 55 11.68 5.88 -8.37
N HIS A 56 11.64 7.12 -7.87
CA HIS A 56 12.82 7.98 -7.83
C HIS A 56 13.80 7.50 -6.77
N TYR A 57 13.26 7.09 -5.62
CA TYR A 57 14.01 6.74 -4.41
C TYR A 57 14.43 5.29 -4.42
N ASN A 58 15.70 5.05 -4.16
CA ASN A 58 16.22 3.72 -3.89
C ASN A 58 15.73 3.20 -2.52
N ALA A 59 15.72 4.05 -1.51
CA ALA A 59 15.18 3.74 -0.19
C ALA A 59 14.06 4.71 0.19
N VAL A 60 12.91 4.16 0.60
CA VAL A 60 11.83 4.90 1.25
C VAL A 60 11.63 4.31 2.65
N VAL A 61 11.95 5.12 3.66
CA VAL A 61 11.91 4.76 5.08
C VAL A 61 10.78 5.55 5.73
N PHE A 62 9.73 4.86 6.18
CA PHE A 62 8.53 5.49 6.75
C PHE A 62 8.70 5.93 8.22
N GLY A 63 9.80 5.54 8.85
CA GLY A 63 10.26 5.97 10.16
C GLY A 63 11.73 6.42 10.06
N ASP A 64 12.57 5.85 10.91
CA ASP A 64 13.96 6.29 11.13
C ASP A 64 14.97 5.40 10.38
N LEU A 65 16.05 6.03 9.95
CA LEU A 65 17.25 5.37 9.42
C LEU A 65 18.39 5.54 10.40
N VAL A 66 19.06 4.43 10.73
CA VAL A 66 20.27 4.43 11.56
C VAL A 66 21.41 3.76 10.78
N GLU A 67 22.53 4.44 10.67
CA GLU A 67 23.68 3.96 9.90
C GLU A 67 24.98 3.95 10.70
N ASN A 68 25.72 2.84 10.55
CA ASN A 68 26.97 2.59 11.22
C ASN A 68 27.94 1.91 10.23
N HIS A 69 28.84 2.70 9.65
CA HIS A 69 29.85 2.23 8.68
C HIS A 69 29.21 1.58 7.44
N SER A 70 28.31 2.31 6.78
CA SER A 70 27.46 1.82 5.68
C SER A 70 27.28 2.88 4.60
N GLU A 71 26.78 2.48 3.43
CA GLU A 71 26.48 3.37 2.32
C GLU A 71 25.07 3.13 1.77
N VAL A 72 24.42 4.19 1.25
CA VAL A 72 23.25 4.04 0.39
C VAL A 72 23.52 4.73 -0.93
N GLU A 73 23.44 3.94 -2.00
CA GLU A 73 23.56 4.45 -3.35
C GLU A 73 22.21 4.95 -3.85
N GLY A 74 22.19 6.07 -4.58
CA GLY A 74 20.97 6.62 -5.16
C GLY A 74 20.23 7.63 -4.27
N ALA A 75 18.98 7.90 -4.62
CA ALA A 75 18.14 8.83 -3.88
C ALA A 75 17.44 8.14 -2.70
N MET A 76 17.21 8.87 -1.61
CA MET A 76 16.51 8.36 -0.44
C MET A 76 15.41 9.30 0.06
N ALA A 77 14.36 8.71 0.61
CA ALA A 77 13.30 9.41 1.32
C ALA A 77 13.18 8.83 2.73
N ILE A 78 13.37 9.65 3.76
CA ILE A 78 13.27 9.26 5.18
C ILE A 78 12.23 10.15 5.85
N LYS A 79 11.14 9.55 6.37
CA LYS A 79 10.05 10.30 7.01
C LYS A 79 10.45 10.79 8.39
N GLY A 80 11.16 9.95 9.14
CA GLY A 80 11.63 10.21 10.49
C GLY A 80 13.04 10.79 10.52
N ASP A 81 13.77 10.46 11.58
CA ASP A 81 15.13 10.92 11.80
C ASP A 81 16.14 10.05 11.05
N PHE A 82 17.24 10.69 10.65
CA PHE A 82 18.40 10.03 10.09
C PHE A 82 19.58 10.13 11.07
N LYS A 83 19.94 9.01 11.71
CA LYS A 83 21.06 8.92 12.65
C LYS A 83 22.28 8.29 11.99
N ILE A 84 23.41 8.98 12.07
CA ILE A 84 24.72 8.53 11.58
C ILE A 84 25.63 8.29 12.79
N GLU A 85 25.90 7.04 13.11
CA GLU A 85 26.73 6.68 14.27
C GLU A 85 28.23 6.77 13.98
N GLU A 86 28.64 6.49 12.74
CA GLU A 86 30.05 6.55 12.32
C GLU A 86 30.28 7.37 11.04
N GLU A 87 30.93 6.79 10.03
CA GLU A 87 31.07 7.38 8.69
C GLU A 87 29.86 6.99 7.85
N TYR A 88 29.40 7.94 7.03
CA TYR A 88 28.32 7.74 6.09
C TYR A 88 28.55 8.54 4.82
N THR A 89 28.04 8.01 3.71
CA THR A 89 28.04 8.59 2.38
C THR A 89 26.62 8.63 1.81
N ILE A 90 26.09 9.83 1.50
CA ILE A 90 24.83 9.98 0.76
C ILE A 90 25.14 10.15 -0.72
N GLY A 91 24.50 9.38 -1.60
CA GLY A 91 24.37 9.79 -3.00
C GLY A 91 25.66 9.79 -3.81
N TYR A 92 26.63 8.95 -3.42
CA TYR A 92 27.91 8.78 -4.09
C TYR A 92 27.75 8.46 -5.58
N SER A 93 28.45 9.21 -6.42
CA SER A 93 28.74 8.82 -7.80
C SER A 93 30.14 9.33 -8.16
N VAL A 94 31.16 8.50 -7.94
CA VAL A 94 32.55 8.87 -8.26
C VAL A 94 32.98 8.31 -9.61
N GLY A 95 33.70 9.15 -10.36
CA GLY A 95 34.24 8.81 -11.67
C GLY A 95 35.28 7.68 -11.64
N ASN A 96 35.52 7.10 -12.83
CA ASN A 96 36.51 6.09 -13.25
C ASN A 96 36.84 4.88 -12.34
N TYR A 97 36.24 4.72 -11.15
CA TYR A 97 36.21 3.48 -10.38
C TYR A 97 34.77 3.05 -10.07
N PRO A 98 34.48 1.74 -10.04
CA PRO A 98 33.17 1.20 -10.30
C PRO A 98 32.34 1.00 -9.02
N ASN A 99 32.11 2.03 -8.23
CA ASN A 99 31.34 1.90 -6.99
C ASN A 99 29.97 2.59 -7.12
N VAL A 100 29.34 2.41 -8.29
CA VAL A 100 27.90 2.62 -8.45
C VAL A 100 27.36 1.31 -8.98
N VAL A 101 26.65 0.61 -8.12
CA VAL A 101 26.06 -0.70 -8.36
C VAL A 101 24.56 -0.47 -8.59
N GLY A 102 24.19 -0.12 -9.82
CA GLY A 102 22.80 0.17 -10.15
C GLY A 102 22.61 1.16 -11.28
N GLU A 103 21.43 1.80 -11.30
CA GLU A 103 21.09 2.82 -12.29
C GLU A 103 21.71 4.18 -11.96
N SER A 104 22.04 4.94 -13.02
CA SER A 104 22.52 6.31 -12.88
C SER A 104 21.41 7.26 -12.45
N ILE A 105 21.74 8.25 -11.61
CA ILE A 105 20.85 9.33 -11.25
C ILE A 105 20.90 10.40 -12.35
N ILE A 106 19.77 10.65 -13.00
CA ILE A 106 19.69 11.51 -14.20
C ILE A 106 18.94 12.82 -13.98
N ASP A 107 18.14 12.95 -12.93
CA ASP A 107 17.31 14.14 -12.68
C ASP A 107 17.71 14.84 -11.38
N LEU A 108 18.53 15.88 -11.55
CA LEU A 108 18.95 16.73 -10.44
C LEU A 108 17.83 17.64 -9.92
N ASN A 109 16.67 17.77 -10.57
CA ASN A 109 15.59 18.63 -10.08
C ASN A 109 14.74 17.99 -8.95
N LYS A 110 14.89 16.68 -8.74
CA LYS A 110 14.32 15.93 -7.63
C LYS A 110 15.33 15.82 -6.48
N PRO A 111 14.88 15.68 -5.23
CA PRO A 111 15.80 15.54 -4.10
C PRO A 111 16.55 14.21 -4.16
N LEU A 112 17.86 14.25 -3.90
CA LEU A 112 18.65 13.06 -3.61
C LEU A 112 18.39 12.57 -2.18
N LEU A 113 18.05 13.49 -1.28
CA LEU A 113 17.56 13.18 0.06
C LEU A 113 16.30 13.99 0.33
N LEU A 114 15.18 13.30 0.56
CA LEU A 114 13.95 13.86 1.09
C LEU A 114 13.83 13.49 2.57
N LEU A 115 13.85 14.48 3.47
CA LEU A 115 13.90 14.24 4.91
C LEU A 115 12.76 14.93 5.67
N GLY A 116 11.97 14.14 6.41
CA GLY A 116 10.88 14.61 7.27
C GLY A 116 11.26 14.86 8.74
N GLY A 117 12.39 14.32 9.20
CA GLY A 117 12.94 14.53 10.55
C GLY A 117 14.29 15.26 10.54
N ASN A 118 15.13 14.94 11.54
CA ASN A 118 16.44 15.53 11.75
C ASN A 118 17.56 14.61 11.27
N ILE A 119 18.69 15.19 10.86
CA ILE A 119 19.93 14.43 10.75
C ILE A 119 20.72 14.62 12.04
N THR A 120 21.11 13.52 12.67
CA THR A 120 22.05 13.54 13.79
C THR A 120 23.25 12.70 13.44
N SER A 121 24.46 13.18 13.78
CA SER A 121 25.67 12.38 13.63
C SER A 121 26.42 12.34 14.94
N GLU A 122 27.02 11.19 15.29
CA GLU A 122 27.91 11.04 16.43
C GLU A 122 29.38 11.34 16.09
N LYS A 123 29.75 11.32 14.81
CA LYS A 123 31.09 11.59 14.24
C LYS A 123 31.02 12.66 13.12
N ASN A 124 32.03 12.74 12.25
CA ASN A 124 32.06 13.66 11.10
C ASN A 124 31.49 12.92 9.86
N PRO A 125 30.23 13.13 9.45
CA PRO A 125 29.70 12.50 8.25
C PRO A 125 30.34 13.13 7.00
N THR A 126 30.63 12.32 5.98
CA THR A 126 31.14 12.80 4.68
C THR A 126 29.97 12.83 3.70
N LEU A 127 29.42 14.02 3.42
CA LEU A 127 28.31 14.12 2.49
C LEU A 127 28.86 14.19 1.06
N ILE A 128 28.83 13.09 0.30
CA ILE A 128 29.52 13.03 -0.99
C ILE A 128 28.67 13.58 -2.15
N THR A 129 29.39 14.25 -3.04
CA THR A 129 28.96 14.95 -4.24
C THR A 129 28.57 14.03 -5.40
N THR A 130 27.74 14.53 -6.31
CA THR A 130 27.51 13.90 -7.62
C THR A 130 28.72 14.08 -8.57
N ARG A 131 28.82 13.23 -9.61
CA ARG A 131 29.79 13.37 -10.71
C ARG A 131 29.74 14.79 -11.30
N ASP A 132 30.93 15.38 -11.54
CA ASP A 132 31.20 16.73 -12.07
C ASP A 132 31.19 17.89 -11.05
N ASN A 133 31.30 17.62 -9.74
CA ASN A 133 31.12 18.64 -8.69
C ASN A 133 29.77 19.36 -8.80
N LYS A 134 28.74 18.66 -9.30
CA LYS A 134 27.39 19.24 -9.40
C LYS A 134 26.73 19.23 -8.02
N PRO A 135 25.97 20.29 -7.68
CA PRO A 135 25.30 20.33 -6.40
C PRO A 135 24.25 19.22 -6.25
N VAL A 136 24.24 18.59 -5.09
CA VAL A 136 23.24 17.63 -4.60
C VAL A 136 22.05 18.39 -4.06
N ASN A 137 20.84 18.07 -4.52
CA ASN A 137 19.61 18.64 -3.95
C ASN A 137 19.15 17.84 -2.73
N VAL A 138 19.05 18.50 -1.57
CA VAL A 138 18.53 17.94 -0.32
C VAL A 138 17.28 18.72 0.07
N PHE A 139 16.13 18.06 0.11
CA PHE A 139 14.87 18.71 0.47
C PHE A 139 14.49 18.25 1.88
N SER A 140 14.31 19.20 2.80
CA SER A 140 14.08 18.89 4.22
C SER A 140 13.09 19.86 4.86
N VAL A 141 12.38 19.40 5.90
CA VAL A 141 11.58 20.27 6.77
C VAL A 141 12.45 21.23 7.61
N VAL A 142 13.73 20.93 7.81
CA VAL A 142 14.66 21.72 8.60
C VAL A 142 15.48 22.62 7.65
N SER A 143 15.19 23.92 7.66
CA SER A 143 15.82 24.90 6.76
C SER A 143 17.03 25.61 7.31
N ASN A 144 17.31 25.48 8.61
CA ASN A 144 18.28 26.35 9.27
C ASN A 144 19.56 25.62 9.68
N ASP A 145 19.53 24.30 9.86
CA ASP A 145 20.58 23.59 10.61
C ASP A 145 21.53 22.75 9.75
N PHE A 146 21.32 22.61 8.44
CA PHE A 146 22.38 22.07 7.58
C PHE A 146 23.65 22.94 7.60
N LYS A 147 23.54 24.21 8.01
CA LYS A 147 24.66 25.13 8.25
C LYS A 147 25.15 25.15 9.70
N GLU A 148 24.36 24.65 10.67
CA GLU A 148 24.64 24.70 12.11
C GLU A 148 24.60 23.33 12.78
N ILE A 149 25.20 22.34 12.12
CA ILE A 149 25.96 21.33 12.84
C ILE A 149 27.34 21.97 13.09
N GLY A 150 27.69 22.70 14.17
CA GLY A 150 27.00 23.35 15.28
C GLY A 150 28.05 24.15 16.08
N ALA A 151 27.67 25.30 16.68
CA ALA A 151 28.53 26.07 17.60
C ALA A 151 28.80 25.36 18.94
N ASN A 152 28.13 24.22 19.20
CA ASN A 152 28.33 23.38 20.39
C ASN A 152 28.57 21.90 20.05
N GLY A 153 29.31 21.62 18.98
CA GLY A 153 29.96 20.31 18.80
C GLY A 153 29.25 19.33 17.88
N ARG A 154 29.41 19.55 16.58
CA ARG A 154 30.01 18.62 15.58
C ARG A 154 30.21 19.46 14.32
N ARG A 155 31.24 19.21 13.52
CA ARG A 155 31.82 20.20 12.59
C ARG A 155 31.02 20.34 11.28
N LYS A 156 31.26 21.48 10.63
CA LYS A 156 30.95 21.81 9.24
C LYS A 156 31.20 20.65 8.26
N LEU A 157 30.33 20.53 7.26
CA LEU A 157 30.62 19.91 5.96
C LEU A 157 32.02 20.35 5.49
N ASN A 158 32.75 19.48 4.77
CA ASN A 158 34.02 19.87 4.19
C ASN A 158 33.83 21.17 3.38
N PRO A 159 34.72 22.17 3.43
CA PRO A 159 34.62 23.35 2.56
C PRO A 159 34.54 23.04 1.05
N TYR A 160 34.92 21.83 0.61
CA TYR A 160 34.64 21.32 -0.74
C TYR A 160 33.16 20.87 -0.96
N ASP A 161 32.43 20.52 0.10
CA ASP A 161 31.04 20.05 0.08
C ASP A 161 30.03 21.21 0.26
N GLU A 162 30.42 22.30 0.94
CA GLU A 162 29.54 23.46 1.20
C GLU A 162 29.01 24.15 -0.09
N SER A 163 29.74 24.09 -1.21
CA SER A 163 29.29 24.62 -2.51
C SER A 163 28.41 23.66 -3.31
N ASN A 164 28.37 22.39 -2.92
CA ASN A 164 27.81 21.28 -3.70
C ASN A 164 26.55 20.67 -3.05
N VAL A 165 25.91 21.35 -2.09
CA VAL A 165 24.67 20.89 -1.47
C VAL A 165 23.64 22.02 -1.48
N LEU A 166 22.55 21.82 -2.22
CA LEU A 166 21.42 22.72 -2.29
C LEU A 166 20.34 22.22 -1.34
N VAL A 167 20.24 22.85 -0.17
CA VAL A 167 19.18 22.55 0.80
C VAL A 167 17.95 23.40 0.50
N LYS A 168 16.81 22.76 0.26
CA LYS A 168 15.51 23.45 0.12
C LYS A 168 14.60 23.12 1.29
N LYS A 169 14.06 24.16 1.92
CA LYS A 169 12.98 23.98 2.91
C LYS A 169 11.71 23.55 2.20
N VAL A 170 11.05 22.55 2.74
CA VAL A 170 9.72 22.14 2.29
C VAL A 170 8.77 22.08 3.48
N ASP A 171 7.50 22.41 3.24
CA ASP A 171 6.45 22.30 4.25
C ASP A 171 6.32 20.85 4.77
N LYS A 172 6.23 20.69 6.09
CA LYS A 172 6.15 19.38 6.75
C LYS A 172 4.89 18.60 6.37
N ALA A 173 3.76 19.27 6.17
CA ALA A 173 2.54 18.63 5.71
C ALA A 173 2.69 18.12 4.26
N LEU A 174 3.38 18.86 3.39
CA LEU A 174 3.67 18.41 2.02
C LEU A 174 4.56 17.16 2.02
N ILE A 175 5.62 17.15 2.84
CA ILE A 175 6.47 15.96 3.00
C ILE A 175 5.67 14.77 3.54
N ASN A 176 4.88 14.97 4.60
CA ASN A 176 4.05 13.91 5.17
C ASN A 176 3.05 13.34 4.14
N SER A 177 2.36 14.21 3.40
CA SER A 177 1.45 13.79 2.34
C SER A 177 2.16 13.00 1.25
N LYS A 178 3.43 13.33 0.94
CA LYS A 178 4.22 12.57 -0.03
C LYS A 178 4.54 11.17 0.49
N PHE A 179 4.91 11.02 1.76
CA PHE A 179 5.11 9.70 2.37
C PHE A 179 3.82 8.89 2.45
N ASP A 180 2.68 9.51 2.73
CA ASP A 180 1.40 8.82 2.77
C ASP A 180 0.99 8.31 1.37
N SER A 181 1.29 9.07 0.31
CA SER A 181 1.16 8.61 -1.09
C SER A 181 2.05 7.39 -1.36
N MET A 182 3.35 7.47 -1.03
CA MET A 182 4.28 6.36 -1.26
C MET A 182 3.89 5.12 -0.45
N LEU A 183 3.38 5.28 0.78
CA LEU A 183 2.86 4.18 1.59
C LEU A 183 1.63 3.54 0.94
N SER A 184 0.72 4.33 0.38
CA SER A 184 -0.42 3.83 -0.40
C SER A 184 0.06 3.01 -1.61
N GLU A 185 1.06 3.49 -2.35
CA GLU A 185 1.65 2.78 -3.49
C GLU A 185 2.28 1.43 -3.05
N VAL A 186 3.05 1.41 -1.95
CA VAL A 186 3.61 0.18 -1.36
C VAL A 186 2.52 -0.82 -0.94
N ASN A 187 1.42 -0.32 -0.36
CA ASN A 187 0.28 -1.17 0.00
C ASN A 187 -0.43 -1.71 -1.25
N GLN A 188 -0.50 -0.95 -2.34
CA GLN A 188 -1.03 -1.44 -3.62
C GLN A 188 -0.14 -2.54 -4.21
N VAL A 189 1.19 -2.39 -4.17
CA VAL A 189 2.14 -3.46 -4.54
C VAL A 189 1.86 -4.71 -3.71
N SER A 190 1.70 -4.57 -2.39
CA SER A 190 1.41 -5.68 -1.48
C SER A 190 0.09 -6.39 -1.79
N ASN A 191 -0.97 -5.62 -2.00
CA ASN A 191 -2.29 -6.14 -2.37
C ASN A 191 -2.26 -6.88 -3.72
N LYS A 192 -1.50 -6.36 -4.68
CA LYS A 192 -1.32 -6.97 -6.00
C LYS A 192 -0.51 -8.27 -5.92
N ALA A 193 0.62 -8.25 -5.21
CA ALA A 193 1.50 -9.40 -5.00
C ALA A 193 0.77 -10.58 -4.34
N LYS A 194 -0.13 -10.28 -3.38
CA LYS A 194 -0.96 -11.30 -2.72
C LYS A 194 -1.79 -12.13 -3.70
N LEU A 195 -2.24 -11.53 -4.81
CA LEU A 195 -3.15 -12.18 -5.76
C LEU A 195 -2.47 -13.17 -6.68
N PHE A 196 -1.15 -13.05 -6.91
CA PHE A 196 -0.41 -14.07 -7.65
C PHE A 196 -0.35 -15.35 -6.82
N THR A 197 -0.65 -16.50 -7.41
CA THR A 197 -0.62 -17.81 -6.78
C THR A 197 -0.13 -18.86 -7.78
N SER A 198 0.58 -19.88 -7.32
CA SER A 198 0.96 -21.02 -8.15
C SER A 198 0.45 -22.33 -7.54
N GLU A 199 0.29 -23.34 -8.38
CA GLU A 199 -0.03 -24.74 -8.01
C GLU A 199 1.04 -25.72 -8.51
N LYS A 200 2.03 -25.24 -9.27
CA LYS A 200 3.01 -26.07 -9.96
C LYS A 200 4.43 -25.60 -9.58
N PRO A 201 4.90 -25.90 -8.36
CA PRO A 201 6.23 -25.49 -7.92
C PRO A 201 7.32 -26.24 -8.70
N ILE A 202 8.41 -25.54 -8.98
CA ILE A 202 9.65 -26.10 -9.53
C ILE A 202 10.42 -26.74 -8.36
N ALA A 203 10.60 -28.05 -8.41
CA ALA A 203 11.07 -28.85 -7.27
C ALA A 203 12.43 -28.42 -6.67
N THR A 204 13.30 -27.77 -7.45
CA THR A 204 14.66 -27.40 -7.02
C THR A 204 14.76 -25.99 -6.40
N THR A 205 13.65 -25.25 -6.35
CA THR A 205 13.62 -23.84 -5.92
C THR A 205 13.30 -23.68 -4.44
N ALA A 206 13.75 -22.58 -3.85
CA ALA A 206 13.32 -22.19 -2.50
C ALA A 206 11.82 -21.86 -2.50
N LEU A 207 11.11 -22.18 -1.40
CA LEU A 207 9.69 -21.85 -1.18
C LEU A 207 8.71 -22.36 -2.26
N GLY A 208 9.11 -23.37 -3.06
CA GLY A 208 8.29 -23.92 -4.13
C GLY A 208 7.84 -22.83 -5.13
N ILE A 209 8.79 -22.13 -5.75
CA ILE A 209 8.51 -21.13 -6.78
C ILE A 209 7.97 -21.81 -8.03
N GLY A 210 6.87 -21.28 -8.58
CA GLY A 210 6.26 -21.77 -9.82
C GLY A 210 5.60 -20.66 -10.61
N GLU A 211 5.19 -20.97 -11.84
CA GLU A 211 4.43 -20.01 -12.66
C GLU A 211 3.09 -19.70 -12.01
N ASP A 212 2.70 -18.43 -12.02
CA ASP A 212 1.38 -18.01 -11.58
C ASP A 212 0.28 -18.75 -12.36
N LYS A 213 -0.86 -19.01 -11.72
CA LYS A 213 -1.98 -19.77 -12.31
C LYS A 213 -2.50 -19.12 -13.59
N VAL A 214 -2.54 -17.79 -13.65
CA VAL A 214 -3.15 -17.03 -14.73
C VAL A 214 -2.10 -16.34 -15.58
N ASN A 215 -1.25 -15.53 -14.98
CA ASN A 215 -0.22 -14.80 -15.71
C ASN A 215 1.12 -15.54 -15.74
N LYS A 216 1.35 -16.32 -16.79
CA LYS A 216 2.58 -17.14 -16.97
C LYS A 216 3.87 -16.34 -17.13
N SER A 217 3.79 -15.00 -17.28
CA SER A 217 4.97 -14.13 -17.22
C SER A 217 5.48 -13.89 -15.79
N VAL A 218 4.71 -14.28 -14.76
CA VAL A 218 5.06 -14.10 -13.35
C VAL A 218 5.37 -15.44 -12.69
N LEU A 219 6.49 -15.50 -11.97
CA LEU A 219 6.78 -16.57 -11.01
C LEU A 219 6.39 -16.13 -9.60
N VAL A 220 5.93 -17.07 -8.78
CA VAL A 220 5.50 -16.81 -7.42
C VAL A 220 5.76 -18.00 -6.49
N ASN A 221 6.08 -17.74 -5.23
CA ASN A 221 6.24 -18.79 -4.22
C ASN A 221 4.89 -19.43 -3.84
N THR A 222 4.93 -20.73 -3.55
CA THR A 222 3.77 -21.48 -3.05
C THR A 222 3.85 -21.72 -1.55
N GLN A 223 5.05 -21.88 -1.00
CA GLN A 223 5.31 -22.17 0.40
C GLN A 223 5.71 -20.90 1.15
N GLY A 224 5.59 -20.92 2.49
CA GLY A 224 6.00 -19.82 3.35
C GLY A 224 5.08 -18.60 3.33
N ARG A 225 3.92 -18.66 2.65
CA ARG A 225 3.03 -17.51 2.48
C ARG A 225 2.27 -17.11 3.75
N ASP A 226 1.96 -18.07 4.62
CA ASP A 226 1.21 -17.85 5.86
C ASP A 226 2.03 -18.20 7.11
N ASP A 227 3.31 -18.49 6.93
CA ASP A 227 4.23 -18.75 8.04
C ASP A 227 4.41 -17.46 8.86
N ILE A 228 4.47 -17.59 10.18
CA ILE A 228 4.75 -16.45 11.07
C ILE A 228 6.24 -16.04 10.99
N ASN A 229 7.12 -17.04 10.85
CA ASN A 229 8.56 -16.86 10.76
C ASN A 229 9.05 -17.44 9.44
N LEU A 230 9.72 -16.63 8.63
CA LEU A 230 10.29 -17.04 7.36
C LEU A 230 11.80 -16.90 7.43
N THR A 231 12.54 -18.01 7.28
CA THR A 231 13.99 -17.99 7.35
C THR A 231 14.59 -18.54 6.06
N PHE A 232 15.43 -17.74 5.42
CA PHE A 232 16.24 -18.08 4.27
C PHE A 232 17.63 -18.45 4.75
N ASN A 233 17.81 -19.73 5.07
CA ASN A 233 19.03 -20.29 5.65
C ASN A 233 19.34 -21.65 5.04
N ASP A 234 19.36 -21.72 3.71
CA ASP A 234 19.76 -22.95 3.02
C ASP A 234 21.29 -23.02 3.01
N ASN A 235 21.85 -24.16 3.38
CA ASN A 235 23.29 -24.44 3.27
C ASN A 235 23.79 -24.35 1.82
N GLN A 236 22.88 -24.46 0.85
CA GLN A 236 23.11 -24.28 -0.59
C GLN A 236 22.67 -22.89 -1.08
N GLY A 237 22.26 -21.99 -0.17
CA GLY A 237 21.70 -20.66 -0.42
C GLY A 237 20.29 -20.65 -1.02
N THR A 238 19.66 -19.47 -1.03
CA THR A 238 18.26 -19.34 -1.48
C THR A 238 18.19 -19.45 -3.01
N ARG A 239 17.67 -20.59 -3.48
CA ARG A 239 17.61 -20.93 -4.91
C ARG A 239 16.49 -20.21 -5.64
N ILE A 240 16.88 -19.38 -6.59
CA ILE A 240 16.04 -18.59 -7.49
C ILE A 240 16.10 -19.20 -8.90
N PRO A 241 14.97 -19.62 -9.50
CA PRO A 241 14.96 -20.19 -10.84
C PRO A 241 15.25 -19.12 -11.90
N TYR A 242 15.49 -19.55 -13.13
CA TYR A 242 15.68 -18.65 -14.27
C TYR A 242 14.47 -17.73 -14.47
N VAL A 243 14.72 -16.43 -14.58
CA VAL A 243 13.67 -15.40 -14.77
C VAL A 243 13.79 -14.64 -16.09
N GLY A 244 14.70 -15.03 -16.98
CA GLY A 244 14.98 -14.24 -18.20
C GLY A 244 13.80 -14.14 -19.16
N ASP A 245 12.94 -15.17 -19.22
CA ASP A 245 11.69 -15.16 -20.01
C ASP A 245 10.45 -14.73 -19.19
N LYS A 246 10.68 -14.23 -17.98
CA LYS A 246 9.64 -13.77 -17.05
C LYS A 246 9.74 -12.27 -16.89
N GLU A 247 8.59 -11.65 -16.64
CA GLU A 247 8.53 -10.23 -16.29
C GLU A 247 8.93 -10.04 -14.82
N PHE A 248 8.42 -10.89 -13.92
CA PHE A 248 8.71 -10.78 -12.48
C PHE A 248 8.78 -12.12 -11.76
N LEU A 249 9.53 -12.14 -10.67
CA LEU A 249 9.44 -13.13 -9.60
C LEU A 249 8.97 -12.44 -8.32
N VAL A 250 7.82 -12.87 -7.81
CA VAL A 250 7.19 -12.32 -6.61
C VAL A 250 7.29 -13.31 -5.46
N ILE A 251 8.00 -12.94 -4.40
CA ILE A 251 7.99 -13.67 -3.14
C ILE A 251 7.07 -12.93 -2.18
N TYR A 252 5.91 -13.50 -1.89
CA TYR A 252 4.92 -12.93 -0.97
C TYR A 252 4.83 -13.78 0.31
N SER A 253 4.80 -13.12 1.47
CA SER A 253 4.50 -13.78 2.75
C SER A 253 3.81 -12.84 3.75
N ASN A 254 2.90 -13.40 4.55
CA ASN A 254 2.26 -12.75 5.70
C ASN A 254 3.12 -12.82 6.98
N ALA A 255 4.35 -13.33 6.91
CA ALA A 255 5.26 -13.47 8.05
C ALA A 255 5.44 -12.16 8.82
N GLU A 256 5.54 -12.30 10.14
CA GLU A 256 5.88 -11.21 11.04
C GLU A 256 7.40 -11.06 11.19
N ASN A 257 8.14 -12.17 11.09
CA ASN A 257 9.60 -12.17 11.21
C ASN A 257 10.23 -12.82 9.97
N VAL A 258 11.13 -12.10 9.31
CA VAL A 258 11.84 -12.58 8.12
C VAL A 258 13.34 -12.49 8.34
N ASP A 259 14.05 -13.59 8.09
CA ASP A 259 15.51 -13.68 8.27
C ASP A 259 16.20 -14.14 6.98
N PHE A 260 17.02 -13.28 6.39
CA PHE A 260 17.93 -13.60 5.29
C PHE A 260 19.31 -13.94 5.84
N LYS A 261 19.55 -15.22 6.11
CA LYS A 261 20.82 -15.73 6.69
C LYS A 261 21.79 -16.26 5.63
N SER A 262 21.27 -16.63 4.45
CA SER A 262 22.05 -17.13 3.32
C SER A 262 21.87 -16.24 2.10
N GLY A 263 22.92 -16.09 1.27
CA GLY A 263 22.84 -15.37 0.01
C GLY A 263 21.98 -16.08 -1.05
N LEU A 264 21.75 -15.40 -2.17
CA LEU A 264 20.97 -15.95 -3.29
C LEU A 264 21.83 -16.81 -4.22
N TYR A 265 21.20 -17.84 -4.78
CA TYR A 265 21.74 -18.64 -5.86
C TYR A 265 20.76 -18.61 -7.02
N TYR A 266 21.21 -18.13 -8.19
CA TYR A 266 20.36 -17.88 -9.34
C TYR A 266 20.71 -18.79 -10.51
N GLN A 267 19.68 -19.35 -11.14
CA GLN A 267 19.83 -20.11 -12.37
C GLN A 267 19.87 -19.16 -13.58
N THR A 268 21.02 -19.02 -14.22
CA THR A 268 21.24 -18.00 -15.26
C THR A 268 20.76 -18.42 -16.65
N THR A 269 20.39 -19.69 -16.82
CA THR A 269 19.72 -20.28 -17.99
C THR A 269 18.67 -21.31 -17.53
N LYS A 270 17.65 -21.61 -18.34
CA LYS A 270 16.49 -22.46 -17.96
C LYS A 270 16.85 -23.83 -17.37
N ASP A 271 17.94 -24.43 -17.83
CA ASP A 271 18.42 -25.75 -17.39
C ASP A 271 19.85 -25.69 -16.83
N GLY A 272 20.35 -24.49 -16.55
CA GLY A 272 21.71 -24.25 -16.05
C GLY A 272 21.89 -24.63 -14.58
N ALA A 273 23.14 -24.64 -14.15
CA ALA A 273 23.47 -24.73 -12.73
C ALA A 273 23.11 -23.44 -11.99
N TYR A 274 22.89 -23.54 -10.69
CA TYR A 274 22.73 -22.39 -9.82
C TYR A 274 24.09 -21.75 -9.54
N GLU A 275 24.18 -20.45 -9.77
CA GLU A 275 25.37 -19.64 -9.48
C GLU A 275 25.11 -18.76 -8.26
N GLN A 276 26.10 -18.62 -7.37
CA GLN A 276 26.00 -17.67 -6.28
C GLN A 276 25.89 -16.25 -6.86
N VAL A 277 24.86 -15.54 -6.46
CA VAL A 277 24.64 -14.15 -6.90
C VAL A 277 25.70 -13.27 -6.27
N LYS A 278 26.37 -12.46 -7.10
CA LYS A 278 27.38 -11.48 -6.69
C LYS A 278 27.20 -10.23 -7.53
N TYR A 279 26.92 -9.11 -6.87
CA TYR A 279 26.77 -7.81 -7.49
C TYR A 279 28.10 -7.07 -7.42
N SER A 280 28.66 -6.72 -8.57
CA SER A 280 29.96 -6.04 -8.67
C SER A 280 29.83 -4.64 -9.26
N SER A 281 29.77 -4.51 -10.58
CA SER A 281 29.64 -3.24 -11.29
C SER A 281 28.67 -3.36 -12.45
N TYR A 282 27.92 -2.30 -12.75
CA TYR A 282 27.07 -2.22 -13.95
C TYR A 282 27.84 -2.47 -15.27
N THR A 283 29.15 -2.21 -15.26
CA THR A 283 30.02 -2.41 -16.43
C THR A 283 30.54 -3.84 -16.56
N ASP A 284 30.47 -4.65 -15.50
CA ASP A 284 30.87 -6.05 -15.52
C ASP A 284 29.84 -6.89 -16.31
N PRO A 285 30.22 -7.47 -17.48
CA PRO A 285 29.32 -8.31 -18.25
C PRO A 285 28.80 -9.53 -17.49
N GLN A 286 29.55 -10.05 -16.52
CA GLN A 286 29.14 -11.19 -15.72
C GLN A 286 28.04 -10.84 -14.70
N SER A 287 28.00 -9.58 -14.24
CA SER A 287 27.02 -9.08 -13.27
C SER A 287 25.67 -8.68 -13.91
N LYS A 288 25.64 -8.45 -15.24
CA LYS A 288 24.42 -8.01 -15.96
C LYS A 288 23.20 -8.91 -15.72
N LYS A 289 23.42 -10.23 -15.68
CA LYS A 289 22.36 -11.22 -15.41
C LYS A 289 21.77 -11.10 -14.01
N PHE A 290 22.58 -10.70 -13.03
CA PHE A 290 22.13 -10.46 -11.66
C PHE A 290 21.42 -9.11 -11.53
N HIS A 291 21.85 -8.09 -12.29
CA HIS A 291 21.14 -6.82 -12.38
C HIS A 291 19.75 -7.00 -12.97
N GLU A 292 19.62 -7.79 -14.03
CA GLU A 292 18.32 -8.14 -14.60
C GLU A 292 17.42 -8.82 -13.56
N LEU A 293 17.97 -9.78 -12.80
CA LEU A 293 17.24 -10.41 -11.70
C LEU A 293 16.77 -9.37 -10.65
N ALA A 294 17.65 -8.47 -10.21
CA ALA A 294 17.34 -7.46 -9.20
C ALA A 294 16.15 -6.55 -9.61
N ARG A 295 16.03 -6.24 -10.90
CA ARG A 295 14.94 -5.43 -11.45
C ARG A 295 13.58 -6.15 -11.48
N LYS A 296 13.59 -7.49 -11.43
CA LYS A 296 12.42 -8.36 -11.61
C LYS A 296 11.99 -9.07 -10.32
N LEU A 297 12.84 -9.09 -9.30
CA LEU A 297 12.60 -9.81 -8.05
C LEU A 297 11.98 -8.89 -6.99
N LEU A 298 10.81 -9.27 -6.47
CA LEU A 298 10.14 -8.58 -5.36
C LEU A 298 10.07 -9.49 -4.13
N TRP A 299 10.43 -8.94 -2.98
CA TRP A 299 10.21 -9.52 -1.65
C TRP A 299 9.13 -8.72 -0.93
N VAL A 300 7.95 -9.30 -0.74
CA VAL A 300 6.74 -8.59 -0.30
C VAL A 300 6.22 -9.15 1.01
N PHE A 301 6.39 -8.36 2.08
CA PHE A 301 6.11 -8.74 3.47
C PHE A 301 5.27 -7.68 4.18
N PRO A 302 3.97 -7.54 3.86
CA PRO A 302 3.12 -6.45 4.35
C PRO A 302 2.88 -6.45 5.86
N ASN A 303 3.16 -7.56 6.55
CA ASN A 303 2.97 -7.72 7.98
C ASN A 303 4.27 -7.91 8.77
N ALA A 304 5.43 -7.92 8.09
CA ALA A 304 6.69 -8.08 8.77
C ALA A 304 6.92 -6.93 9.75
N LYS A 305 7.24 -7.30 10.99
CA LYS A 305 7.71 -6.41 12.06
C LYS A 305 9.22 -6.34 12.07
N THR A 306 9.89 -7.43 11.69
CA THR A 306 11.35 -7.48 11.57
C THR A 306 11.78 -8.14 10.27
N VAL A 307 12.78 -7.57 9.62
CA VAL A 307 13.50 -8.20 8.50
C VAL A 307 14.99 -8.12 8.79
N ASN A 308 15.65 -9.25 9.02
CA ASN A 308 17.10 -9.28 9.23
C ASN A 308 17.81 -9.70 7.94
N VAL A 309 18.84 -8.94 7.55
CA VAL A 309 19.63 -9.19 6.34
C VAL A 309 21.09 -9.37 6.76
N ALA A 310 21.56 -10.62 6.73
CA ALA A 310 22.92 -10.99 7.12
C ALA A 310 23.77 -11.47 5.94
N ALA A 311 23.21 -11.48 4.72
CA ALA A 311 23.86 -11.93 3.51
C ALA A 311 23.44 -11.07 2.31
N GLU A 312 24.17 -11.18 1.21
CA GLU A 312 23.89 -10.49 -0.03
C GLU A 312 22.55 -10.93 -0.63
N MET A 313 21.68 -9.95 -0.88
CA MET A 313 20.36 -10.13 -1.46
C MET A 313 20.25 -9.38 -2.79
N GLY A 314 19.39 -9.87 -3.68
CA GLY A 314 18.94 -9.16 -4.87
C GLY A 314 17.43 -8.96 -4.84
N GLY A 315 16.94 -7.91 -5.51
CA GLY A 315 15.52 -7.61 -5.61
C GLY A 315 15.05 -6.56 -4.62
N SER A 316 13.86 -6.01 -4.89
CA SER A 316 13.27 -4.93 -4.10
C SER A 316 12.45 -5.46 -2.92
N ILE A 317 12.58 -4.83 -1.74
CA ILE A 317 11.90 -5.23 -0.50
C ILE A 317 10.74 -4.28 -0.20
N PHE A 318 9.53 -4.83 -0.09
CA PHE A 318 8.32 -4.14 0.32
C PHE A 318 7.86 -4.66 1.68
N ALA A 319 8.24 -3.97 2.75
CA ALA A 319 7.92 -4.35 4.12
C ALA A 319 7.61 -3.10 4.97
N PRO A 320 6.51 -2.38 4.69
CA PRO A 320 6.25 -1.03 5.19
C PRO A 320 6.10 -0.92 6.72
N LYS A 321 6.00 -2.04 7.44
CA LYS A 321 5.89 -2.11 8.91
C LYS A 321 7.16 -2.62 9.58
N ALA A 322 8.14 -3.05 8.80
CA ALA A 322 9.30 -3.77 9.33
C ALA A 322 10.39 -2.82 9.81
N ASN A 323 10.99 -3.20 10.93
CA ASN A 323 12.31 -2.77 11.33
C ASN A 323 13.32 -3.68 10.61
N VAL A 324 14.02 -3.14 9.63
CA VAL A 324 15.06 -3.85 8.89
C VAL A 324 16.39 -3.70 9.59
N VAL A 325 17.11 -4.80 9.78
CA VAL A 325 18.47 -4.77 10.33
C VAL A 325 19.39 -5.47 9.34
N ALA A 326 20.25 -4.71 8.67
CA ALA A 326 21.25 -5.21 7.75
C ALA A 326 22.63 -5.20 8.42
N LYS A 327 23.30 -6.36 8.49
CA LYS A 327 24.62 -6.52 9.15
C LYS A 327 25.60 -7.16 8.20
N GLY A 328 26.38 -6.36 7.49
CA GLY A 328 27.30 -6.79 6.41
C GLY A 328 26.61 -7.39 5.18
N GLY A 329 25.28 -7.59 5.21
CA GLY A 329 24.49 -8.03 4.06
C GLY A 329 23.96 -6.84 3.26
N THR A 330 24.30 -6.81 1.97
CA THR A 330 23.86 -5.76 1.03
C THR A 330 22.51 -6.11 0.40
N ILE A 331 21.66 -5.09 0.22
CA ILE A 331 20.39 -5.19 -0.47
C ILE A 331 20.54 -4.60 -1.88
N ASN A 332 20.55 -5.48 -2.88
CA ASN A 332 20.65 -5.10 -4.29
C ASN A 332 19.27 -4.90 -4.92
N GLY A 333 18.61 -3.81 -4.55
CA GLY A 333 17.27 -3.43 -4.98
C GLY A 333 16.70 -2.29 -4.15
N GLN A 334 15.50 -1.82 -4.53
CA GLN A 334 14.84 -0.75 -3.78
C GLN A 334 14.24 -1.26 -2.47
N VAL A 335 14.23 -0.42 -1.43
CA VAL A 335 13.68 -0.78 -0.11
C VAL A 335 12.57 0.17 0.31
N PHE A 336 11.44 -0.40 0.75
CA PHE A 336 10.25 0.32 1.21
C PHE A 336 9.84 -0.22 2.58
N VAL A 337 10.32 0.42 3.64
CA VAL A 337 10.37 -0.17 4.99
C VAL A 337 10.00 0.83 6.08
N ASN A 338 9.64 0.36 7.28
CA ASN A 338 9.35 1.28 8.39
C ASN A 338 10.64 1.90 8.91
N ASN A 339 11.50 1.10 9.52
CA ASN A 339 12.81 1.55 9.99
C ASN A 339 13.89 0.70 9.32
N ILE A 340 15.09 1.24 9.20
CA ILE A 340 16.25 0.46 8.76
C ILE A 340 17.48 0.83 9.60
N THR A 341 18.23 -0.20 9.97
CA THR A 341 19.51 -0.07 10.66
C THR A 341 20.58 -0.84 9.89
N GLN A 342 21.60 -0.14 9.43
CA GLN A 342 22.71 -0.71 8.66
C GLN A 342 23.99 -0.72 9.51
N TYR A 343 24.64 -1.89 9.57
CA TYR A 343 25.90 -2.10 10.28
C TYR A 343 26.93 -2.79 9.38
N ASN A 344 28.21 -2.58 9.68
CA ASN A 344 29.34 -3.38 9.19
C ASN A 344 29.44 -3.46 7.65
N GLY A 345 29.27 -2.33 6.96
CA GLY A 345 29.37 -2.27 5.50
C GLY A 345 28.13 -2.79 4.77
N ALA A 346 26.99 -2.91 5.45
CA ALA A 346 25.73 -3.22 4.78
C ALA A 346 25.27 -2.05 3.91
N GLU A 347 25.03 -2.31 2.64
CA GLU A 347 24.66 -1.28 1.66
C GLU A 347 23.24 -1.47 1.11
N VAL A 348 22.64 -0.39 0.62
CA VAL A 348 21.43 -0.45 -0.21
C VAL A 348 21.77 0.13 -1.58
N HIS A 349 21.74 -0.73 -2.61
CA HIS A 349 22.15 -0.40 -3.97
C HIS A 349 20.98 -0.02 -4.87
N ASN A 350 21.21 0.81 -5.89
CA ASN A 350 20.17 1.43 -6.72
C ASN A 350 19.73 0.57 -7.91
N PHE A 351 19.30 -0.67 -7.66
CA PHE A 351 18.65 -1.48 -8.69
C PHE A 351 17.14 -1.24 -8.70
N LYS A 352 16.72 -0.32 -9.56
CA LYS A 352 15.30 0.03 -9.68
C LYS A 352 14.46 -1.15 -10.15
N LEU A 353 13.32 -1.35 -9.48
CA LEU A 353 12.26 -2.19 -9.97
C LEU A 353 11.82 -1.70 -11.35
N ALA A 354 11.46 -2.63 -12.24
CA ALA A 354 10.82 -2.34 -13.52
C ALA A 354 9.37 -1.80 -13.30
N TRP A 355 9.23 -0.57 -12.77
CA TRP A 355 7.96 -0.03 -12.31
C TRP A 355 6.88 0.04 -13.39
N SER A 356 7.24 0.45 -14.61
CA SER A 356 6.29 0.56 -15.73
C SER A 356 5.70 -0.82 -16.08
N GLU A 357 6.55 -1.84 -16.16
CA GLU A 357 6.14 -3.22 -16.41
C GLU A 357 5.31 -3.75 -15.23
N TRP A 358 5.73 -3.46 -13.99
CA TRP A 358 5.00 -3.85 -12.79
C TRP A 358 3.60 -3.25 -12.77
N GLU A 359 3.44 -1.96 -13.07
CA GLU A 359 2.15 -1.26 -13.07
C GLU A 359 1.18 -1.87 -14.10
N GLN A 360 1.70 -2.23 -15.27
CA GLN A 360 0.94 -2.84 -16.36
C GLN A 360 0.50 -4.27 -16.09
N LEU A 361 1.21 -5.01 -15.22
CA LEU A 361 0.79 -6.35 -14.82
C LEU A 361 -0.65 -6.33 -14.28
N GLN A 362 -1.48 -7.28 -14.67
CA GLN A 362 -2.77 -7.51 -14.04
C GLN A 362 -2.71 -8.90 -13.40
N PRO A 363 -2.65 -9.03 -12.07
CA PRO A 363 -2.96 -10.32 -11.46
C PRO A 363 -4.40 -10.65 -11.82
N SER A 364 -4.75 -11.94 -11.86
CA SER A 364 -6.17 -12.31 -11.96
C SER A 364 -6.96 -11.59 -10.86
N LYS A 365 -7.93 -10.76 -11.26
CA LYS A 365 -8.94 -10.21 -10.36
C LYS A 365 -9.49 -11.41 -9.58
N PRO A 366 -9.48 -11.42 -8.23
CA PRO A 366 -9.97 -12.58 -7.49
C PRO A 366 -11.39 -12.84 -7.97
N THR A 367 -11.62 -14.02 -8.56
CA THR A 367 -12.97 -14.52 -8.76
C THR A 367 -13.53 -14.65 -7.36
N GLN A 368 -14.26 -13.62 -6.91
CA GLN A 368 -15.05 -13.72 -5.71
C GLN A 368 -15.89 -14.97 -5.91
N SER A 369 -15.66 -15.98 -5.07
CA SER A 369 -16.49 -17.18 -5.07
C SER A 369 -17.93 -16.71 -5.01
N LYS A 370 -18.71 -17.16 -5.98
CA LYS A 370 -20.12 -16.81 -6.12
C LYS A 370 -20.96 -18.05 -5.87
N GLY A 371 -22.10 -17.86 -5.25
CA GLY A 371 -23.10 -18.91 -5.05
C GLY A 371 -24.46 -18.51 -5.62
N ALA A 372 -25.44 -19.38 -5.37
CA ALA A 372 -26.81 -19.21 -5.82
C ALA A 372 -27.80 -19.51 -4.69
N ILE A 373 -28.90 -18.80 -4.64
CA ILE A 373 -30.00 -19.02 -3.69
C ILE A 373 -31.27 -19.33 -4.48
N LYS A 374 -32.09 -20.25 -3.94
CA LYS A 374 -33.45 -20.46 -4.40
C LYS A 374 -34.42 -20.25 -3.25
N LEU A 375 -35.37 -19.34 -3.44
CA LEU A 375 -36.52 -19.20 -2.56
C LEU A 375 -37.69 -19.93 -3.19
N ILE A 376 -38.45 -20.67 -2.38
CA ILE A 376 -39.71 -21.32 -2.72
C ILE A 376 -40.80 -20.75 -1.82
N LYS A 377 -41.86 -20.23 -2.45
CA LYS A 377 -43.02 -19.67 -1.78
C LYS A 377 -44.19 -20.64 -1.87
N LYS A 378 -44.80 -20.96 -0.74
CA LYS A 378 -45.98 -21.84 -0.69
C LYS A 378 -47.06 -21.38 0.29
N ALA A 379 -48.25 -21.97 0.22
CA ALA A 379 -49.33 -21.82 1.18
C ALA A 379 -49.08 -22.67 2.43
N ASP A 380 -49.60 -22.25 3.59
CA ASP A 380 -49.42 -22.96 4.87
C ASP A 380 -50.22 -24.26 4.99
N ASP A 381 -51.22 -24.48 4.15
CA ASP A 381 -52.20 -25.55 4.30
C ASP A 381 -52.07 -26.71 3.30
N ASN A 382 -51.29 -26.61 2.20
CA ASN A 382 -51.32 -27.67 1.18
C ASN A 382 -50.13 -27.82 0.21
N ASN A 383 -48.91 -27.38 0.55
CA ASN A 383 -47.75 -27.38 -0.38
C ASN A 383 -48.00 -26.63 -1.70
N THR A 384 -49.10 -25.88 -1.83
CA THR A 384 -49.42 -25.10 -3.02
C THR A 384 -48.37 -24.02 -3.22
N LEU A 385 -47.67 -24.07 -4.35
CA LEU A 385 -46.65 -23.10 -4.73
C LEU A 385 -47.32 -21.79 -5.15
N LEU A 386 -46.78 -20.65 -4.72
CA LEU A 386 -47.43 -19.34 -4.88
C LEU A 386 -46.63 -18.41 -5.79
N GLN A 387 -47.19 -18.12 -6.95
CA GLN A 387 -46.70 -17.13 -7.90
C GLN A 387 -47.05 -15.69 -7.47
N ASN A 388 -46.28 -14.71 -7.97
CA ASN A 388 -46.51 -13.27 -7.81
C ASN A 388 -46.34 -12.71 -6.39
N ALA A 389 -45.68 -13.44 -5.48
CA ALA A 389 -45.18 -12.86 -4.24
C ALA A 389 -43.98 -11.96 -4.54
N VAL A 390 -43.93 -10.77 -3.95
CA VAL A 390 -42.87 -9.78 -4.18
C VAL A 390 -41.91 -9.75 -3.00
N PHE A 391 -40.62 -9.85 -3.27
CA PHE A 391 -39.54 -9.89 -2.28
C PHE A 391 -38.45 -8.86 -2.57
N GLN A 392 -37.76 -8.41 -1.52
CA GLN A 392 -36.45 -7.76 -1.63
C GLN A 392 -35.36 -8.66 -1.06
N LEU A 393 -34.22 -8.72 -1.77
CA LEU A 393 -33.01 -9.36 -1.28
C LEU A 393 -32.06 -8.29 -0.76
N LYS A 394 -31.60 -8.42 0.49
CA LYS A 394 -30.69 -7.47 1.14
C LYS A 394 -29.41 -8.16 1.60
N ASP A 395 -28.27 -7.46 1.54
CA ASP A 395 -27.03 -7.93 2.17
C ASP A 395 -27.02 -7.69 3.69
N SER A 396 -25.94 -8.09 4.36
CA SER A 396 -25.74 -7.91 5.81
C SER A 396 -25.71 -6.44 6.27
N LYS A 397 -25.57 -5.48 5.34
CA LYS A 397 -25.60 -4.04 5.61
C LYS A 397 -26.99 -3.43 5.36
N GLY A 398 -27.95 -4.24 4.90
CA GLY A 398 -29.30 -3.80 4.52
C GLY A 398 -29.39 -3.25 3.10
N THR A 399 -28.34 -3.36 2.28
CA THR A 399 -28.33 -2.88 0.90
C THR A 399 -29.17 -3.79 0.02
N VAL A 400 -30.11 -3.24 -0.75
CA VAL A 400 -30.92 -4.01 -1.71
C VAL A 400 -30.03 -4.49 -2.87
N ILE A 401 -30.04 -5.80 -3.10
CA ILE A 401 -29.34 -6.44 -4.21
C ILE A 401 -30.18 -6.29 -5.48
N LYS A 402 -29.54 -5.77 -6.54
CA LYS A 402 -30.14 -5.64 -7.87
C LYS A 402 -29.30 -6.44 -8.87
N ASN A 403 -29.94 -7.35 -9.58
CA ASN A 403 -29.32 -8.11 -10.67
C ASN A 403 -30.35 -8.40 -11.76
N THR A 404 -29.96 -9.20 -12.75
CA THR A 404 -30.80 -9.56 -13.91
C THR A 404 -32.08 -10.31 -13.54
N ALA A 405 -32.16 -10.91 -12.35
CA ALA A 405 -33.35 -11.59 -11.86
C ALA A 405 -34.32 -10.67 -11.10
N SER A 406 -33.96 -9.39 -10.87
CA SER A 406 -34.79 -8.40 -10.20
C SER A 406 -35.35 -7.35 -11.17
N VAL A 407 -36.53 -6.81 -10.87
CA VAL A 407 -37.10 -5.63 -11.52
C VAL A 407 -37.18 -4.52 -10.47
N ASP A 408 -36.43 -3.44 -10.68
CA ASP A 408 -36.32 -2.32 -9.73
C ASP A 408 -35.90 -2.71 -8.29
N GLY A 409 -35.17 -3.82 -8.15
CA GLY A 409 -34.76 -4.37 -6.86
C GLY A 409 -35.79 -5.27 -6.18
N ASN A 410 -36.88 -5.59 -6.87
CA ASN A 410 -37.87 -6.56 -6.43
C ASN A 410 -37.71 -7.88 -7.18
N TYR A 411 -37.81 -8.98 -6.45
CA TYR A 411 -37.85 -10.34 -6.95
C TYR A 411 -39.27 -10.86 -6.85
N ILE A 412 -39.78 -11.48 -7.91
CA ILE A 412 -41.18 -11.93 -7.99
C ILE A 412 -41.18 -13.43 -8.18
N THR A 413 -41.95 -14.17 -7.37
CA THR A 413 -42.05 -15.63 -7.53
C THR A 413 -42.71 -16.00 -8.85
N ASP A 414 -42.14 -16.98 -9.54
CA ASP A 414 -42.62 -17.45 -10.83
C ASP A 414 -43.84 -18.41 -10.70
N SER A 415 -44.28 -19.02 -11.80
CA SER A 415 -45.41 -19.95 -11.82
C SER A 415 -45.21 -21.23 -10.99
N LYS A 416 -43.97 -21.50 -10.57
CA LYS A 416 -43.61 -22.58 -9.64
C LYS A 416 -43.39 -22.06 -8.21
N GLY A 417 -43.72 -20.80 -7.96
CA GLY A 417 -43.48 -20.15 -6.67
C GLY A 417 -42.00 -19.94 -6.36
N GLU A 418 -41.12 -19.93 -7.35
CA GLU A 418 -39.67 -19.89 -7.15
C GLU A 418 -39.06 -18.52 -7.46
N ILE A 419 -37.99 -18.17 -6.75
CA ILE A 419 -37.05 -17.10 -7.11
C ILE A 419 -35.65 -17.71 -7.12
N ASN A 420 -34.94 -17.59 -8.24
CA ASN A 420 -33.56 -18.05 -8.39
C ASN A 420 -32.62 -16.85 -8.54
N VAL A 421 -31.68 -16.69 -7.60
CA VAL A 421 -30.69 -15.60 -7.63
C VAL A 421 -29.30 -16.19 -7.75
N LEU A 422 -28.69 -15.98 -8.91
CA LEU A 422 -27.38 -16.52 -9.27
C LEU A 422 -26.28 -15.47 -9.05
N ASP A 423 -25.03 -15.94 -9.11
CA ASP A 423 -23.82 -15.12 -9.15
C ASP A 423 -23.63 -14.16 -7.96
N LEU A 424 -24.12 -14.55 -6.79
CA LEU A 424 -24.00 -13.74 -5.58
C LEU A 424 -22.67 -13.98 -4.88
N PRO A 425 -21.95 -12.92 -4.48
CA PRO A 425 -20.83 -13.03 -3.56
C PRO A 425 -21.14 -13.90 -2.33
N LEU A 426 -20.16 -14.64 -1.81
CA LEU A 426 -20.31 -15.27 -0.50
C LEU A 426 -20.59 -14.20 0.58
N GLY A 427 -21.54 -14.46 1.46
CA GLY A 427 -22.00 -13.49 2.46
C GLY A 427 -23.33 -13.86 3.11
N VAL A 428 -23.73 -13.03 4.07
CA VAL A 428 -25.03 -13.13 4.73
C VAL A 428 -26.03 -12.22 4.03
N TYR A 429 -27.21 -12.75 3.78
CA TYR A 429 -28.26 -12.09 3.04
C TYR A 429 -29.62 -12.39 3.65
N THR A 430 -30.61 -11.56 3.32
CA THR A 430 -31.97 -11.67 3.81
C THR A 430 -32.98 -11.43 2.70
N PHE A 431 -33.93 -12.36 2.55
CA PHE A 431 -35.16 -12.14 1.78
C PHE A 431 -36.24 -11.56 2.69
N GLU A 432 -36.84 -10.46 2.27
CA GLU A 432 -37.98 -9.84 2.94
C GLU A 432 -39.17 -9.79 1.97
N GLU A 433 -40.29 -10.39 2.34
CA GLU A 433 -41.52 -10.28 1.56
C GLU A 433 -42.08 -8.85 1.66
N ILE A 434 -42.34 -8.21 0.54
CA ILE A 434 -42.94 -6.88 0.48
C ILE A 434 -44.44 -6.99 0.28
N THR A 435 -44.86 -7.81 -0.69
CA THR A 435 -46.27 -7.97 -1.08
C THR A 435 -46.61 -9.45 -1.20
N PRO A 436 -47.58 -9.97 -0.42
CA PRO A 436 -48.03 -11.34 -0.58
C PRO A 436 -48.81 -11.53 -1.90
N PRO A 437 -48.95 -12.76 -2.41
CA PRO A 437 -49.82 -13.08 -3.53
C PRO A 437 -51.29 -12.69 -3.27
N ASN A 438 -52.04 -12.44 -4.34
CA ASN A 438 -53.47 -12.14 -4.23
C ASN A 438 -54.23 -13.28 -3.51
N GLY A 439 -55.07 -12.94 -2.53
CA GLY A 439 -55.81 -13.90 -1.70
C GLY A 439 -55.06 -14.39 -0.45
N TYR A 440 -53.81 -13.97 -0.25
CA TYR A 440 -52.99 -14.40 0.88
C TYR A 440 -52.63 -13.24 1.81
N LYS A 441 -52.41 -13.56 3.08
CA LYS A 441 -51.90 -12.62 4.09
C LYS A 441 -50.46 -12.97 4.41
N LYS A 442 -49.58 -11.96 4.27
CA LYS A 442 -48.18 -12.00 4.72
C LYS A 442 -48.10 -12.37 6.19
N ARG A 443 -47.14 -13.24 6.55
CA ARG A 443 -46.88 -13.63 7.95
C ARG A 443 -45.95 -12.62 8.64
N ALA A 444 -46.05 -12.53 9.97
CA ALA A 444 -45.17 -11.68 10.78
C ALA A 444 -43.67 -12.03 10.67
N ASN A 445 -43.35 -13.27 10.26
CA ASN A 445 -41.97 -13.76 10.08
C ASN A 445 -41.67 -14.09 8.60
N SER A 446 -42.24 -13.38 7.62
CA SER A 446 -41.88 -13.52 6.20
C SER A 446 -40.51 -12.88 5.87
N VAL A 447 -39.50 -13.21 6.67
CA VAL A 447 -38.11 -12.82 6.52
C VAL A 447 -37.24 -14.06 6.67
N ALA A 448 -36.34 -14.31 5.71
CA ALA A 448 -35.44 -15.45 5.76
C ALA A 448 -33.99 -15.00 5.57
N THR A 449 -33.15 -15.28 6.56
CA THR A 449 -31.71 -14.99 6.53
C THR A 449 -30.92 -16.25 6.21
N PHE A 450 -29.86 -16.11 5.43
CA PHE A 450 -29.02 -17.22 5.00
C PHE A 450 -27.55 -16.79 4.85
N ASN A 451 -26.65 -17.73 5.12
CA ASN A 451 -25.21 -17.54 5.05
C ASN A 451 -24.66 -18.33 3.86
N LEU A 452 -24.33 -17.62 2.79
CA LEU A 452 -23.80 -18.21 1.56
C LEU A 452 -22.29 -18.40 1.71
N ILE A 453 -21.86 -19.63 2.03
CA ILE A 453 -20.46 -19.95 2.41
C ILE A 453 -19.73 -20.87 1.42
N THR A 454 -20.36 -21.30 0.32
CA THR A 454 -19.72 -22.19 -0.69
C THR A 454 -19.96 -21.71 -2.13
N ASP A 455 -18.95 -21.95 -2.96
CA ASP A 455 -18.86 -21.71 -4.41
C ASP A 455 -19.54 -22.81 -5.25
N LYS A 456 -19.91 -23.93 -4.65
CA LYS A 456 -20.61 -25.02 -5.34
C LYS A 456 -22.08 -24.66 -5.45
N GLN A 457 -22.69 -24.99 -6.59
CA GLN A 457 -24.11 -24.90 -6.92
C GLN A 457 -25.06 -25.68 -5.96
N GLN A 458 -24.73 -25.84 -4.68
CA GLN A 458 -25.70 -26.19 -3.66
C GLN A 458 -26.64 -25.01 -3.48
N VAL A 459 -27.73 -25.07 -4.24
CA VAL A 459 -28.89 -24.23 -4.06
C VAL A 459 -29.35 -24.35 -2.61
N THR A 460 -29.15 -23.30 -1.82
CA THR A 460 -29.79 -23.21 -0.50
C THR A 460 -31.26 -22.92 -0.76
N GLU A 461 -32.10 -23.93 -0.55
CA GLU A 461 -33.55 -23.83 -0.71
C GLU A 461 -34.18 -23.25 0.57
N ILE A 462 -34.94 -22.17 0.40
CA ILE A 462 -35.62 -21.49 1.50
C ILE A 462 -37.12 -21.54 1.23
N VAL A 463 -37.88 -22.06 2.19
CA VAL A 463 -39.34 -22.15 2.09
C VAL A 463 -40.01 -21.09 2.95
N ILE A 464 -40.79 -20.20 2.34
CA ILE A 464 -41.62 -19.21 3.03
C ILE A 464 -43.10 -19.54 2.82
N ASN A 465 -43.89 -19.46 3.90
CA ASN A 465 -45.31 -19.81 3.88
C ASN A 465 -46.19 -18.58 4.15
N ASP A 466 -47.22 -18.38 3.34
CA ASP A 466 -48.30 -17.44 3.69
C ASP A 466 -49.56 -18.15 4.18
N LYS A 467 -50.34 -17.39 4.95
CA LYS A 467 -51.65 -17.83 5.42
C LYS A 467 -52.71 -17.52 4.37
N ILE A 468 -53.54 -18.51 4.05
CA ILE A 468 -54.73 -18.30 3.21
C ILE A 468 -55.70 -17.35 3.92
N THR A 469 -56.26 -16.41 3.17
CA THR A 469 -57.38 -15.60 3.67
C THR A 469 -58.69 -16.31 3.35
N TYR A 470 -59.31 -16.92 4.35
CA TYR A 470 -60.69 -17.38 4.22
C TYR A 470 -61.65 -16.18 4.30
N ALA A 471 -62.65 -16.18 3.42
CA ALA A 471 -63.85 -15.39 3.62
C ALA A 471 -64.79 -16.14 4.57
N SER A 472 -65.47 -15.42 5.46
CA SER A 472 -66.60 -15.96 6.23
C SER A 472 -67.90 -15.47 5.61
N LEU A 473 -68.83 -16.39 5.39
CA LEU A 473 -70.20 -16.07 5.00
C LEU A 473 -71.13 -16.59 6.09
N GLY A 474 -72.07 -15.75 6.51
CA GLY A 474 -73.10 -16.10 7.48
C GLY A 474 -73.99 -14.92 7.78
N ASP A 475 -75.21 -15.20 8.19
CA ASP A 475 -76.16 -14.24 8.77
C ASP A 475 -77.13 -15.02 9.66
N LYS A 476 -77.95 -14.33 10.44
CA LYS A 476 -79.01 -14.91 11.27
C LYS A 476 -80.19 -15.25 10.37
N VAL A 477 -80.78 -16.44 10.52
CA VAL A 477 -82.13 -16.73 9.99
C VAL A 477 -83.14 -16.33 11.06
N TRP A 478 -84.12 -15.50 10.72
CA TRP A 478 -85.08 -14.94 11.68
C TRP A 478 -86.53 -15.20 11.28
N HIS A 479 -87.41 -15.16 12.28
CA HIS A 479 -88.85 -15.18 12.06
C HIS A 479 -89.34 -13.76 11.81
N ASP A 480 -89.59 -13.43 10.54
CA ASP A 480 -90.15 -12.16 10.10
C ASP A 480 -91.61 -12.01 10.59
N LYS A 481 -91.80 -11.31 11.72
CA LYS A 481 -93.10 -11.21 12.41
C LYS A 481 -94.04 -10.24 11.70
N ASN A 482 -93.51 -9.23 11.01
CA ASN A 482 -94.30 -8.18 10.36
C ASN A 482 -94.35 -8.31 8.82
N ARG A 483 -93.65 -9.30 8.26
CA ARG A 483 -93.59 -9.66 6.82
C ARG A 483 -92.98 -8.56 5.95
N ASN A 484 -92.02 -7.82 6.46
CA ASN A 484 -91.38 -6.73 5.71
C ASN A 484 -90.08 -7.15 4.98
N GLY A 485 -89.57 -8.38 5.19
CA GLY A 485 -88.34 -8.86 4.58
C GLY A 485 -87.06 -8.19 5.12
N ILE A 486 -87.15 -7.43 6.21
CA ILE A 486 -86.05 -6.77 6.91
C ILE A 486 -85.90 -7.44 8.27
N GLN A 487 -84.68 -7.65 8.72
CA GLN A 487 -84.45 -8.14 10.08
C GLN A 487 -84.64 -7.00 11.09
N ASP A 488 -85.71 -7.04 11.85
CA ASP A 488 -86.02 -6.05 12.87
C ASP A 488 -85.51 -6.44 14.27
N SER A 489 -85.33 -5.42 15.12
CA SER A 489 -84.95 -5.62 16.52
C SER A 489 -86.07 -6.36 17.28
N GLY A 490 -85.73 -7.47 17.93
CA GLY A 490 -86.67 -8.32 18.65
C GLY A 490 -87.21 -9.51 17.85
N GLU A 491 -86.82 -9.68 16.58
CA GLU A 491 -87.16 -10.87 15.81
C GLU A 491 -86.28 -12.06 16.21
N GLU A 492 -86.94 -13.16 16.53
CA GLU A 492 -86.31 -14.36 17.06
C GLU A 492 -85.58 -15.12 15.95
N GLY A 493 -84.46 -15.74 16.31
CA GLY A 493 -83.73 -16.61 15.39
C GLY A 493 -84.45 -17.95 15.22
N ILE A 494 -84.39 -18.53 14.03
CA ILE A 494 -84.92 -19.87 13.76
C ILE A 494 -83.77 -20.88 13.86
N SER A 495 -83.88 -21.81 14.79
CA SER A 495 -82.90 -22.89 14.96
C SER A 495 -83.08 -24.00 13.92
N ASN A 496 -81.99 -24.70 13.59
CA ASN A 496 -81.98 -25.92 12.76
C ASN A 496 -82.46 -25.72 11.31
N VAL A 497 -82.32 -24.51 10.77
CA VAL A 497 -82.56 -24.26 9.34
C VAL A 497 -81.40 -24.81 8.53
N LEU A 498 -81.69 -25.74 7.62
CA LEU A 498 -80.73 -26.21 6.64
C LEU A 498 -80.53 -25.14 5.57
N VAL A 499 -79.30 -24.67 5.41
CA VAL A 499 -78.89 -23.74 4.36
C VAL A 499 -77.82 -24.41 3.53
N THR A 500 -77.96 -24.36 2.20
CA THR A 500 -76.97 -24.86 1.25
C THR A 500 -76.23 -23.68 0.65
N LEU A 501 -74.90 -23.66 0.82
CA LEU A 501 -74.04 -22.69 0.14
C LEU A 501 -73.73 -23.21 -1.27
N LEU A 502 -74.13 -22.43 -2.28
CA LEU A 502 -73.85 -22.70 -3.69
C LEU A 502 -72.84 -21.69 -4.24
N LYS A 503 -72.14 -22.08 -5.30
CA LYS A 503 -71.34 -21.15 -6.10
C LYS A 503 -72.24 -20.19 -6.89
N GLY A 504 -71.65 -19.16 -7.49
CA GLY A 504 -72.37 -18.19 -8.32
C GLY A 504 -73.03 -18.78 -9.57
N ASP A 505 -72.65 -19.98 -9.98
CA ASP A 505 -73.28 -20.77 -11.04
C ASP A 505 -74.37 -21.74 -10.55
N GLY A 506 -74.67 -21.73 -9.24
CA GLY A 506 -75.70 -22.57 -8.61
C GLY A 506 -75.25 -23.99 -8.26
N THR A 507 -73.96 -24.31 -8.32
CA THR A 507 -73.41 -25.63 -7.98
C THR A 507 -72.92 -25.79 -6.55
#